data_AF-A0A3M7I0F2-F1
#
_entry.id   AF-A0A3M7I0F2-F1
#
_cell.length_a   1.000
_cell.length_b   1.000
_cell.length_c   1.000
_cell.angle_alpha   90.00
_cell.angle_beta   90.00
_cell.angle_gamma   90.00
#
_symmetry.space_group_name_H-M   'P 1'
#
loop_
_entity.id
_entity.type
_entity.pdbx_description
1 polymer ?
#
loop_
_entity_poly.entity_id
_entity_poly.type
_entity_poly.pdbx_seq_one_letter_code
_entity_poly.pdbx_strand_id
1 'polypeptide(L)'
;MALQEVTSAFLRRFKPSPATSCPAWNQQCRRYATEITQETNDLEQTEFVDGSSSKRAFNPAATTRRRNRRLPSSRYQFRDPRYYRGPLHPHQRLRPSDPASREFEPGPFSIPRLEQTYHDTFAPDYMTMAYTHFPPGFEAPKKGERLRSWVGDSPYFKNRPLRGPRGGEVLTLLRKPITFRNVPKIERVTVHSMVAGAIEDSSHLHVAGMILQAITNVRATAHETQKSVAAFGIRAGQHLSVTCELRGEDMYHFLSKLVDVVMPKIKDWRGVKGSTGDSSGNLAFGFTGEQVALFPEVEVNYDMYPPKMIPGCHVMIHTSASNDRDARVLLTQMGIPFYGKFVN
;
A
#
# COMPACT_ATOMS: atom_id res chain seq x y z
N MET A 1 -65.76 -55.17 14.76
CA MET A 1 -65.50 -55.25 13.31
C MET A 1 -66.74 -54.84 12.53
N ALA A 2 -67.01 -53.53 12.43
CA ALA A 2 -67.91 -52.90 11.46
C ALA A 2 -67.98 -51.41 11.84
N LEU A 3 -67.06 -50.59 11.31
CA LEU A 3 -67.11 -49.11 11.25
C LEU A 3 -65.77 -48.53 10.73
N GLN A 4 -65.15 -49.14 9.72
CA GLN A 4 -63.88 -48.65 9.14
C GLN A 4 -63.87 -48.45 7.62
N GLU A 5 -64.99 -48.65 6.91
CA GLU A 5 -64.98 -48.61 5.43
C GLU A 5 -65.69 -47.41 4.77
N VAL A 6 -66.21 -46.43 5.52
CA VAL A 6 -67.02 -45.34 4.91
C VAL A 6 -66.24 -44.03 4.67
N THR A 7 -64.97 -43.92 5.07
CA THR A 7 -64.23 -42.64 5.01
C THR A 7 -63.40 -42.41 3.73
N SER A 8 -63.29 -43.38 2.83
CA SER A 8 -62.47 -43.23 1.60
C SER A 8 -63.25 -42.71 0.38
N ALA A 9 -64.59 -42.80 0.39
CA ALA A 9 -65.44 -42.36 -0.73
C ALA A 9 -65.84 -40.87 -0.65
N PHE A 10 -65.88 -40.28 0.55
CA PHE A 10 -66.30 -38.88 0.74
C PHE A 10 -65.18 -37.86 0.47
N LEU A 11 -63.92 -38.26 0.68
CA LEU A 11 -62.74 -37.40 0.48
C LEU A 11 -62.26 -37.28 -0.97
N ARG A 12 -62.91 -37.95 -1.94
CA ARG A 12 -62.61 -37.77 -3.37
C ARG A 12 -63.36 -36.62 -4.05
N ARG A 13 -64.32 -35.97 -3.39
CA ARG A 13 -65.16 -34.92 -3.99
C ARG A 13 -64.68 -33.48 -3.76
N PHE A 14 -63.62 -33.26 -2.98
CA PHE A 14 -63.00 -31.94 -2.80
C PHE A 14 -61.55 -31.95 -3.26
N LYS A 15 -61.33 -32.07 -4.57
CA LYS A 15 -60.13 -31.49 -5.20
C LYS A 15 -60.56 -30.19 -5.86
N PRO A 16 -60.05 -29.02 -5.45
CA PRO A 16 -60.19 -27.83 -6.28
C PRO A 16 -59.46 -28.13 -7.59
N SER A 17 -60.17 -28.07 -8.72
CA SER A 17 -59.53 -28.02 -10.03
C SER A 17 -58.61 -26.80 -10.04
N PRO A 18 -57.36 -26.91 -10.52
CA PRO A 18 -56.58 -25.71 -10.80
C PRO A 18 -57.37 -24.95 -11.87
N ALA A 19 -57.86 -23.76 -11.50
CA ALA A 19 -58.45 -22.85 -12.46
C ALA A 19 -57.47 -22.68 -13.62
N THR A 20 -57.90 -23.03 -14.83
CA THR A 20 -57.19 -22.74 -16.07
C THR A 20 -57.05 -21.23 -16.16
N SER A 21 -55.90 -20.72 -15.70
CA SER A 21 -55.49 -19.35 -15.98
C SER A 21 -55.55 -19.16 -17.49
N CYS A 22 -56.25 -18.10 -17.93
CA CYS A 22 -56.39 -17.78 -19.34
C CYS A 22 -55.00 -17.72 -20.01
N PRO A 23 -54.77 -18.48 -21.10
CA PRO A 23 -53.45 -18.53 -21.75
C PRO A 23 -53.03 -17.17 -22.33
N ALA A 24 -53.97 -16.24 -22.52
CA ALA A 24 -53.70 -14.90 -23.02
C ALA A 24 -52.85 -14.05 -22.05
N TRP A 25 -53.04 -14.19 -20.73
CA TRP A 25 -52.28 -13.36 -19.76
C TRP A 25 -50.87 -13.89 -19.51
N ASN A 26 -50.67 -15.21 -19.58
CA ASN A 26 -49.35 -15.83 -19.49
C ASN A 26 -48.50 -15.65 -20.77
N GLN A 27 -49.13 -15.42 -21.92
CA GLN A 27 -48.40 -15.13 -23.17
C GLN A 27 -47.83 -13.71 -23.21
N GLN A 28 -48.49 -12.74 -22.58
CA GLN A 28 -48.02 -11.34 -22.60
C GLN A 28 -46.79 -11.14 -21.69
N CYS A 29 -46.73 -11.81 -20.53
CA CYS A 29 -45.60 -11.72 -19.60
C CYS A 29 -44.36 -12.53 -20.04
N ARG A 30 -44.50 -13.44 -21.01
CA ARG A 30 -43.34 -14.19 -21.59
C ARG A 30 -42.64 -13.45 -22.72
N ARG A 31 -43.28 -12.48 -23.38
CA ARG A 31 -42.67 -11.77 -24.52
C ARG A 31 -41.61 -10.74 -24.13
N TYR A 32 -41.54 -10.34 -22.86
CA TYR A 32 -40.58 -9.35 -22.35
C TYR A 32 -39.69 -9.86 -21.21
N ALA A 33 -39.81 -11.12 -20.82
CA ALA A 33 -38.79 -11.77 -20.02
C ALA A 33 -37.73 -12.29 -21.00
N THR A 34 -36.60 -11.61 -21.12
CA THR A 34 -35.40 -12.19 -21.72
C THR A 34 -35.11 -13.49 -20.96
N GLU A 35 -35.15 -14.61 -21.67
CA GLU A 35 -34.82 -15.93 -21.17
C GLU A 35 -33.38 -15.93 -20.64
N ILE A 36 -33.19 -15.81 -19.32
CA ILE A 36 -31.89 -15.89 -18.62
C ILE A 36 -31.16 -17.23 -18.92
N THR A 37 -31.88 -18.21 -19.48
CA THR A 37 -31.36 -19.53 -19.87
C THR A 37 -30.33 -19.50 -20.99
N GLN A 38 -30.17 -18.42 -21.76
CA GLN A 38 -29.15 -18.38 -22.82
C GLN A 38 -27.76 -18.01 -22.27
N GLU A 39 -27.65 -17.11 -21.28
CA GLU A 39 -26.36 -16.61 -20.77
C GLU A 39 -25.64 -17.63 -19.87
N THR A 40 -26.35 -18.58 -19.25
CA THR A 40 -25.75 -19.63 -18.41
C THR A 40 -25.22 -20.82 -19.19
N ASN A 41 -25.59 -20.97 -20.47
CA ASN A 41 -25.13 -22.08 -21.31
C ASN A 41 -23.68 -21.92 -21.78
N ASP A 42 -23.18 -20.68 -21.78
CA ASP A 42 -21.80 -20.34 -22.14
C ASP A 42 -20.83 -20.49 -20.95
N LEU A 43 -21.35 -20.73 -19.74
CA LEU A 43 -20.54 -21.00 -18.56
C LEU A 43 -20.00 -22.43 -18.59
N GLU A 44 -18.79 -22.63 -18.08
CA GLU A 44 -18.16 -23.94 -17.97
C GLU A 44 -19.07 -24.88 -17.17
N GLN A 45 -19.53 -25.96 -17.79
CA GLN A 45 -20.55 -26.84 -17.21
C GLN A 45 -20.05 -27.64 -15.99
N THR A 46 -18.73 -27.72 -15.79
CA THR A 46 -18.10 -28.41 -14.64
C THR A 46 -17.47 -27.41 -13.68
N GLU A 47 -18.19 -27.06 -12.62
CA GLU A 47 -17.68 -26.15 -11.58
C GLU A 47 -17.01 -26.93 -10.44
N PHE A 48 -15.77 -26.58 -10.12
CA PHE A 48 -14.99 -27.19 -9.03
C PHE A 48 -15.39 -26.66 -7.63
N VAL A 49 -16.08 -25.52 -7.58
CA VAL A 49 -16.33 -24.76 -6.33
C VAL A 49 -17.30 -25.48 -5.39
N ASP A 50 -18.25 -26.25 -5.93
CA ASP A 50 -19.32 -26.93 -5.16
C ASP A 50 -18.98 -28.38 -4.74
N GLY A 51 -17.74 -28.83 -4.95
CA GLY A 51 -17.30 -30.19 -4.60
C GLY A 51 -17.22 -30.43 -3.08
N SER A 52 -18.19 -31.13 -2.50
CA SER A 52 -18.12 -31.59 -1.11
C SER A 52 -17.02 -32.65 -0.91
N SER A 53 -15.81 -32.21 -0.50
CA SER A 53 -14.68 -33.11 -0.29
C SER A 53 -14.83 -33.97 0.99
N SER A 54 -14.72 -35.30 0.88
CA SER A 54 -14.66 -36.20 2.03
C SER A 54 -13.23 -36.28 2.59
N LYS A 55 -12.99 -35.68 3.76
CA LYS A 55 -11.66 -35.53 4.38
C LYS A 55 -11.04 -36.82 4.96
N ARG A 56 -11.72 -37.97 4.90
CA ARG A 56 -11.53 -39.06 5.87
C ARG A 56 -10.21 -39.85 5.78
N ALA A 57 -9.34 -39.65 4.78
CA ALA A 57 -8.08 -40.40 4.66
C ALA A 57 -6.89 -39.67 3.98
N PHE A 58 -6.86 -38.34 3.91
CA PHE A 58 -5.77 -37.62 3.22
C PHE A 58 -4.58 -37.35 4.16
N ASN A 59 -3.51 -38.16 4.05
CA ASN A 59 -2.24 -37.94 4.76
C ASN A 59 -1.04 -37.98 3.79
N PRO A 60 -0.54 -36.83 3.31
CA PRO A 60 0.52 -36.77 2.31
C PRO A 60 1.89 -37.24 2.83
N ALA A 61 2.17 -37.03 4.12
CA ALA A 61 3.43 -37.44 4.74
C ALA A 61 3.53 -38.97 4.84
N ALA A 62 2.45 -39.65 5.27
CA ALA A 62 2.38 -41.10 5.31
C ALA A 62 2.48 -41.72 3.91
N THR A 63 1.79 -41.14 2.92
CA THR A 63 1.88 -41.59 1.52
C THR A 63 3.30 -41.47 0.97
N THR A 64 4.02 -40.38 1.31
CA THR A 64 5.40 -40.20 0.87
C THR A 64 6.34 -41.21 1.53
N ARG A 65 6.17 -41.49 2.84
CA ARG A 65 6.95 -42.49 3.58
C ARG A 65 6.73 -43.93 3.09
N ARG A 66 5.50 -44.27 2.66
CA ARG A 66 5.16 -45.59 2.12
C ARG A 66 5.75 -45.86 0.74
N ARG A 67 6.20 -44.82 0.01
CA ARG A 67 6.77 -45.01 -1.33
C ARG A 67 8.21 -45.47 -1.24
N ASN A 68 8.49 -46.60 -1.89
CA ASN A 68 9.86 -47.13 -2.01
C ASN A 68 10.68 -46.44 -3.11
N ARG A 69 10.06 -45.58 -3.95
CA ARG A 69 10.71 -44.85 -5.04
C ARG A 69 10.17 -43.43 -5.20
N ARG A 70 11.01 -42.53 -5.73
CA ARG A 70 10.60 -41.17 -6.09
C ARG A 70 9.62 -41.23 -7.27
N LEU A 71 8.65 -40.32 -7.27
CA LEU A 71 7.77 -40.12 -8.43
C LEU A 71 8.58 -39.58 -9.61
N PRO A 72 8.25 -39.94 -10.86
CA PRO A 72 8.86 -39.32 -12.03
C PRO A 72 8.52 -37.82 -12.04
N SER A 73 9.47 -37.00 -12.51
CA SER A 73 9.26 -35.56 -12.65
C SER A 73 8.21 -35.27 -13.73
N SER A 74 7.50 -34.16 -13.59
CA SER A 74 6.62 -33.66 -14.65
C SER A 74 7.40 -33.36 -15.93
N ARG A 75 6.70 -33.41 -17.07
CA ARG A 75 7.22 -32.96 -18.37
C ARG A 75 7.41 -31.44 -18.43
N TYR A 76 6.59 -30.69 -17.68
CA TYR A 76 6.71 -29.23 -17.61
C TYR A 76 7.86 -28.84 -16.67
N GLN A 77 8.89 -28.18 -17.21
CA GLN A 77 10.11 -27.80 -16.50
C GLN A 77 10.48 -26.33 -16.67
N PHE A 78 9.51 -25.47 -16.98
CA PHE A 78 9.72 -24.04 -17.08
C PHE A 78 10.23 -23.46 -15.74
N ARG A 79 11.21 -22.55 -15.81
CA ARG A 79 11.77 -21.84 -14.66
C ARG A 79 11.97 -20.38 -15.04
N ASP A 80 11.72 -19.47 -14.12
CA ASP A 80 11.84 -18.03 -14.39
C ASP A 80 13.28 -17.64 -14.80
N PRO A 81 13.49 -16.96 -15.95
CA PRO A 81 14.81 -16.63 -16.44
C PRO A 81 15.50 -15.56 -15.60
N ARG A 82 16.83 -15.69 -15.43
CA ARG A 82 17.64 -14.73 -14.67
C ARG A 82 17.61 -13.31 -15.23
N TYR A 83 17.42 -13.12 -16.53
CA TYR A 83 17.46 -11.80 -17.19
C TYR A 83 16.24 -11.60 -18.08
N TYR A 84 15.68 -10.39 -18.05
CA TYR A 84 14.65 -9.97 -19.00
C TYR A 84 15.33 -9.51 -20.29
N ARG A 85 15.02 -10.16 -21.43
CA ARG A 85 15.62 -9.88 -22.74
C ARG A 85 14.68 -9.14 -23.69
N GLY A 86 13.64 -8.50 -23.14
CA GLY A 86 12.61 -7.80 -23.92
C GLY A 86 11.33 -8.62 -24.13
N PRO A 87 10.26 -7.97 -24.60
CA PRO A 87 8.90 -8.53 -24.61
C PRO A 87 8.66 -9.61 -25.66
N LEU A 88 9.50 -9.67 -26.69
CA LEU A 88 9.38 -10.65 -27.78
C LEU A 88 10.28 -11.88 -27.60
N HIS A 89 11.09 -11.92 -26.53
CA HIS A 89 11.90 -13.10 -26.26
C HIS A 89 10.99 -14.30 -25.95
N PRO A 90 11.19 -15.49 -26.54
CA PRO A 90 10.29 -16.62 -26.30
C PRO A 90 10.17 -17.04 -24.83
N HIS A 91 11.25 -16.87 -24.06
CA HIS A 91 11.30 -17.24 -22.65
C HIS A 91 11.08 -16.01 -21.77
N GLN A 92 9.82 -15.73 -21.48
CA GLN A 92 9.39 -14.57 -20.71
C GLN A 92 9.57 -14.77 -19.20
N ARG A 93 9.69 -13.65 -18.48
CA ARG A 93 9.68 -13.67 -17.00
C ARG A 93 8.28 -13.86 -16.47
N LEU A 94 8.20 -14.52 -15.32
CA LEU A 94 6.96 -14.58 -14.55
C LEU A 94 6.70 -13.24 -13.86
N ARG A 95 5.44 -13.00 -13.52
CA ARG A 95 5.06 -11.84 -12.71
C ARG A 95 5.60 -12.01 -11.29
N PRO A 96 5.96 -10.93 -10.57
CA PRO A 96 6.42 -11.04 -9.18
C PRO A 96 5.39 -11.69 -8.24
N SER A 97 4.10 -11.64 -8.56
CA SER A 97 3.04 -12.29 -7.78
C SER A 97 3.01 -13.83 -7.92
N ASP A 98 3.69 -14.39 -8.92
CA ASP A 98 3.72 -15.84 -9.13
C ASP A 98 4.71 -16.50 -8.15
N PRO A 99 4.31 -17.53 -7.38
CA PRO A 99 5.21 -18.20 -6.43
C PRO A 99 6.43 -18.87 -7.08
N ALA A 100 6.42 -19.13 -8.39
CA ALA A 100 7.57 -19.65 -9.12
C ALA A 100 8.54 -18.57 -9.62
N SER A 101 8.18 -17.28 -9.45
CA SER A 101 9.02 -16.13 -9.82
C SER A 101 10.23 -15.98 -8.90
N ARG A 102 11.33 -15.45 -9.43
CA ARG A 102 12.53 -15.12 -8.63
C ARG A 102 12.35 -13.89 -7.76
N GLU A 103 11.41 -13.03 -8.12
CA GLU A 103 11.07 -11.78 -7.43
C GLU A 103 9.85 -11.97 -6.51
N PHE A 104 9.47 -13.23 -6.25
CA PHE A 104 8.34 -13.53 -5.38
C PHE A 104 8.64 -13.14 -3.94
N GLU A 105 7.80 -12.25 -3.42
CA GLU A 105 7.73 -11.91 -2.01
C GLU A 105 6.44 -12.54 -1.46
N PRO A 106 6.52 -13.29 -0.34
CA PRO A 106 5.31 -13.80 0.30
C PRO A 106 4.37 -12.65 0.66
N GLY A 107 3.07 -12.89 0.52
CA GLY A 107 2.02 -11.90 0.77
C GLY A 107 1.94 -11.45 2.25
N PRO A 108 0.90 -10.69 2.61
CA PRO A 108 0.77 -10.12 3.95
C PRO A 108 0.69 -11.22 5.01
N PHE A 109 1.41 -11.04 6.11
CA PHE A 109 1.44 -11.98 7.22
C PHE A 109 0.40 -11.62 8.28
N SER A 110 0.13 -10.33 8.45
CA SER A 110 -0.90 -9.83 9.35
C SER A 110 -1.60 -8.61 8.77
N ILE A 111 -2.70 -8.20 9.43
CA ILE A 111 -3.37 -6.94 9.13
C ILE A 111 -2.85 -5.92 10.16
N PRO A 112 -2.09 -4.90 9.75
CA PRO A 112 -1.57 -3.90 10.68
C PRO A 112 -2.70 -3.16 11.37
N ARG A 113 -2.64 -3.09 12.71
CA ARG A 113 -3.65 -2.36 13.52
C ARG A 113 -3.82 -0.91 13.08
N LEU A 114 -2.72 -0.23 12.74
CA LEU A 114 -2.75 1.18 12.33
C LEU A 114 -3.44 1.36 10.98
N GLU A 115 -3.26 0.43 10.05
CA GLU A 115 -3.95 0.42 8.75
C GLU A 115 -5.45 0.18 8.93
N GLN A 116 -5.84 -0.80 9.75
CA GLN A 116 -7.24 -1.03 10.08
C GLN A 116 -7.89 0.20 10.72
N THR A 117 -7.22 0.79 11.72
CA THR A 117 -7.70 2.01 12.39
C THR A 117 -7.89 3.15 11.40
N TYR A 118 -6.98 3.31 10.44
CA TYR A 118 -7.10 4.31 9.39
C TYR A 118 -8.37 4.10 8.54
N HIS A 119 -8.65 2.87 8.12
CA HIS A 119 -9.82 2.57 7.31
C HIS A 119 -11.14 2.73 8.07
N ASP A 120 -11.17 2.30 9.33
CA ASP A 120 -12.40 2.26 10.13
C ASP A 120 -12.77 3.62 10.73
N THR A 121 -11.77 4.46 11.06
CA THR A 121 -12.00 5.73 11.79
C THR A 121 -11.45 6.96 11.08
N PHE A 122 -10.16 6.98 10.73
CA PHE A 122 -9.53 8.22 10.22
C PHE A 122 -10.05 8.63 8.85
N ALA A 123 -10.22 7.67 7.94
CA ALA A 123 -10.69 7.93 6.59
C ALA A 123 -12.09 8.58 6.55
N PRO A 124 -13.13 8.04 7.23
CA PRO A 124 -14.44 8.69 7.27
C PRO A 124 -14.43 10.03 8.03
N ASP A 125 -13.68 10.15 9.13
CA ASP A 125 -13.58 11.41 9.89
C ASP A 125 -12.94 12.52 9.07
N TYR A 126 -11.81 12.20 8.41
CA TYR A 126 -11.09 13.14 7.57
C TYR A 126 -11.93 13.58 6.37
N MET A 127 -12.64 12.64 5.73
CA MET A 127 -13.55 12.94 4.62
C MET A 127 -14.65 13.90 5.06
N THR A 128 -15.23 13.69 6.25
CA THR A 128 -16.30 14.54 6.80
C THR A 128 -15.78 15.93 7.15
N MET A 129 -14.61 16.01 7.79
CA MET A 129 -13.99 17.28 8.20
C MET A 129 -13.54 18.12 6.99
N ALA A 130 -13.01 17.50 5.95
CA ALA A 130 -12.49 18.18 4.76
C ALA A 130 -13.52 18.37 3.63
N TYR A 131 -14.79 17.98 3.86
CA TYR A 131 -15.83 18.02 2.85
C TYR A 131 -16.14 19.45 2.39
N THR A 132 -16.15 19.63 1.07
CA THR A 132 -16.63 20.86 0.43
C THR A 132 -17.86 20.53 -0.40
N HIS A 133 -18.99 21.16 -0.10
CA HIS A 133 -20.23 20.94 -0.83
C HIS A 133 -20.15 21.54 -2.24
N PHE A 134 -20.46 20.72 -3.25
CA PHE A 134 -20.65 21.17 -4.62
C PHE A 134 -22.13 20.96 -4.99
N PRO A 135 -22.85 22.01 -5.40
CA PRO A 135 -24.26 21.87 -5.77
C PRO A 135 -24.43 20.99 -7.01
N PRO A 136 -25.60 20.35 -7.20
CA PRO A 136 -25.87 19.56 -8.40
C PRO A 136 -25.75 20.45 -9.65
N GLY A 137 -25.03 19.98 -10.66
CA GLY A 137 -24.72 20.74 -11.87
C GLY A 137 -23.49 21.66 -11.76
N PHE A 138 -22.76 21.63 -10.65
CA PHE A 138 -21.48 22.35 -10.55
C PHE A 138 -20.43 21.77 -11.48
N GLU A 139 -19.91 22.59 -12.39
CA GLU A 139 -18.75 22.28 -13.22
C GLU A 139 -17.50 22.94 -12.65
N ALA A 140 -16.47 22.14 -12.36
CA ALA A 140 -15.21 22.67 -11.87
C ALA A 140 -14.55 23.55 -12.95
N PRO A 141 -14.00 24.73 -12.60
CA PRO A 141 -13.34 25.59 -13.57
C PRO A 141 -12.15 24.88 -14.20
N LYS A 142 -12.09 24.87 -15.53
CA LYS A 142 -10.95 24.32 -16.27
C LYS A 142 -9.69 25.10 -15.90
N LYS A 143 -8.71 24.41 -15.31
CA LYS A 143 -7.42 25.02 -14.98
C LYS A 143 -6.67 25.33 -16.27
N GLY A 144 -6.21 26.57 -16.43
CA GLY A 144 -5.40 26.98 -17.57
C GLY A 144 -4.03 26.31 -17.60
N GLU A 145 -3.36 26.41 -18.74
CA GLU A 145 -1.99 25.94 -18.92
C GLU A 145 -1.04 26.61 -17.93
N ARG A 146 -0.29 25.80 -17.18
CA ARG A 146 0.63 26.32 -16.15
C ARG A 146 1.93 26.84 -16.75
N LEU A 147 2.42 26.17 -17.78
CA LEU A 147 3.47 26.70 -18.66
C LEU A 147 2.79 27.59 -19.69
N ARG A 148 2.92 28.89 -19.51
CA ARG A 148 2.14 29.86 -20.28
C ARG A 148 2.76 30.09 -21.65
N SER A 149 1.94 30.18 -22.69
CA SER A 149 2.37 30.63 -24.00
C SER A 149 2.61 32.14 -24.05
N TRP A 150 3.30 32.59 -25.09
CA TRP A 150 3.41 34.01 -25.43
C TRP A 150 2.23 34.37 -26.33
N VAL A 151 1.46 35.38 -25.94
CA VAL A 151 0.24 35.80 -26.65
C VAL A 151 0.41 37.24 -27.12
N GLY A 152 0.09 37.50 -28.38
CA GLY A 152 0.10 38.83 -29.02
C GLY A 152 0.51 38.77 -30.49
N ASP A 153 0.60 39.92 -31.14
CA ASP A 153 0.76 40.03 -32.60
C ASP A 153 2.21 39.96 -33.08
N SER A 154 3.17 39.89 -32.14
CA SER A 154 4.58 39.82 -32.47
C SER A 154 4.91 38.51 -33.19
N PRO A 155 5.50 38.55 -34.40
CA PRO A 155 5.88 37.34 -35.14
C PRO A 155 6.82 36.41 -34.36
N TYR A 156 7.59 36.98 -33.42
CA TYR A 156 8.52 36.23 -32.57
C TYR A 156 7.83 35.28 -31.58
N PHE A 157 6.52 35.40 -31.34
CA PHE A 157 5.81 34.55 -30.38
C PHE A 157 5.51 33.14 -30.92
N LYS A 158 5.42 32.97 -32.24
CA LYS A 158 4.95 31.73 -32.89
C LYS A 158 5.79 30.48 -32.54
N ASN A 159 7.12 30.62 -32.49
CA ASN A 159 8.06 29.52 -32.23
C ASN A 159 8.83 29.70 -30.91
N ARG A 160 8.33 30.55 -30.01
CA ARG A 160 9.00 30.82 -28.75
C ARG A 160 8.71 29.70 -27.75
N PRO A 161 9.69 29.23 -26.97
CA PRO A 161 9.42 28.25 -25.92
C PRO A 161 8.41 28.81 -24.91
N LEU A 162 7.63 27.90 -24.32
CA LEU A 162 6.70 28.22 -23.24
C LEU A 162 7.43 28.93 -22.10
N ARG A 163 6.72 29.82 -21.43
CA ARG A 163 7.23 30.56 -20.29
C ARG A 163 7.43 29.62 -19.12
N GLY A 164 8.47 29.89 -18.32
CA GLY A 164 8.68 29.22 -17.05
C GLY A 164 7.49 29.37 -16.08
N PRO A 165 7.43 28.50 -15.06
CA PRO A 165 6.38 28.54 -14.06
C PRO A 165 6.37 29.88 -13.33
N ARG A 166 5.18 30.35 -12.96
CA ARG A 166 5.02 31.59 -12.22
C ARG A 166 5.28 31.34 -10.73
N GLY A 167 6.16 32.13 -10.12
CA GLY A 167 6.39 32.16 -8.67
C GLY A 167 7.56 31.30 -8.17
N GLY A 168 8.10 30.40 -9.00
CA GLY A 168 9.24 29.57 -8.67
C GLY A 168 9.85 28.96 -9.93
N GLU A 169 10.85 28.10 -9.76
CA GLU A 169 11.53 27.42 -10.86
C GLU A 169 10.80 26.15 -11.32
N VAL A 170 10.08 25.48 -10.40
CA VAL A 170 9.40 24.20 -10.63
C VAL A 170 7.90 24.34 -10.41
N LEU A 171 7.11 23.53 -11.13
CA LEU A 171 5.66 23.45 -10.95
C LEU A 171 5.30 22.72 -9.66
N THR A 172 4.78 23.44 -8.67
CA THR A 172 4.26 22.86 -7.41
C THR A 172 2.98 22.06 -7.62
N LEU A 173 2.68 21.08 -6.77
CA LEU A 173 1.43 20.35 -6.86
C LEU A 173 0.23 21.23 -6.53
N LEU A 174 -0.91 20.97 -7.19
CA LEU A 174 -2.16 21.66 -6.91
C LEU A 174 -3.02 20.80 -5.99
N ARG A 175 -3.42 21.37 -4.85
CA ARG A 175 -4.38 20.74 -3.95
C ARG A 175 -5.71 20.47 -4.68
N LYS A 176 -6.15 19.22 -4.65
CA LYS A 176 -7.49 18.80 -5.10
C LYS A 176 -8.45 18.84 -3.91
N PRO A 177 -9.75 19.12 -4.11
CA PRO A 177 -10.72 18.94 -3.04
C PRO A 177 -10.73 17.47 -2.60
N ILE A 178 -10.92 17.25 -1.31
CA ILE A 178 -10.99 15.90 -0.75
C ILE A 178 -12.38 15.33 -1.04
N THR A 179 -12.39 14.12 -1.56
CA THR A 179 -13.56 13.31 -1.89
C THR A 179 -13.33 11.89 -1.37
N PHE A 180 -14.35 11.04 -1.42
CA PHE A 180 -14.25 9.62 -1.05
C PHE A 180 -13.17 8.85 -1.83
N ARG A 181 -12.73 9.35 -3.00
CA ARG A 181 -11.74 8.68 -3.85
C ARG A 181 -10.29 9.05 -3.55
N ASN A 182 -10.05 10.16 -2.87
CA ASN A 182 -8.70 10.71 -2.67
C ASN A 182 -8.45 11.12 -1.21
N VAL A 183 -8.95 10.33 -0.28
CA VAL A 183 -8.62 10.47 1.14
C VAL A 183 -7.10 10.25 1.32
N PRO A 184 -6.38 11.19 1.97
CA PRO A 184 -4.95 11.06 2.21
C PRO A 184 -4.61 9.81 3.03
N LYS A 185 -3.62 9.05 2.56
CA LYS A 185 -3.07 7.87 3.24
C LYS A 185 -1.55 7.91 3.20
N ILE A 186 -0.89 7.07 4.00
CA ILE A 186 0.55 6.90 3.91
C ILE A 186 0.88 5.95 2.75
N GLU A 187 1.84 6.34 1.91
CA GLU A 187 2.27 5.55 0.75
C GLU A 187 3.56 4.78 1.01
N ARG A 188 4.53 5.44 1.66
CA ARG A 188 5.82 4.85 2.03
C ARG A 188 6.45 5.63 3.17
N VAL A 189 7.35 4.99 3.90
CA VAL A 189 8.22 5.65 4.87
C VAL A 189 9.65 5.38 4.50
N THR A 190 10.47 6.42 4.45
CA THR A 190 11.91 6.29 4.19
C THR A 190 12.66 6.66 5.45
N VAL A 191 13.49 5.73 5.93
CA VAL A 191 14.38 5.96 7.05
C VAL A 191 15.78 6.10 6.49
N HIS A 192 16.37 7.29 6.66
CA HIS A 192 17.68 7.63 6.12
C HIS A 192 18.62 8.00 7.26
N SER A 193 19.84 7.46 7.24
CA SER A 193 20.89 7.82 8.17
C SER A 193 22.15 8.21 7.41
N MET A 194 22.66 9.41 7.67
CA MET A 194 23.96 9.86 7.20
C MET A 194 24.93 9.82 8.38
N VAL A 195 26.04 9.10 8.22
CA VAL A 195 26.95 8.79 9.32
C VAL A 195 28.30 9.46 9.07
N ALA A 196 28.52 10.63 9.67
CA ALA A 196 29.75 11.40 9.45
C ALA A 196 31.03 10.63 9.82
N GLY A 197 30.98 9.76 10.85
CA GLY A 197 32.11 8.92 11.27
C GLY A 197 32.56 7.89 10.21
N ALA A 198 31.72 7.62 9.20
CA ALA A 198 32.08 6.70 8.12
C ALA A 198 33.18 7.25 7.17
N ILE A 199 33.51 8.54 7.27
CA ILE A 199 34.63 9.16 6.53
C ILE A 199 35.97 8.60 7.02
N GLU A 200 36.10 8.42 8.34
CA GLU A 200 37.32 7.92 8.98
C GLU A 200 37.32 6.39 9.06
N ASP A 201 36.18 5.80 9.44
CA ASP A 201 36.05 4.36 9.61
C ASP A 201 34.71 3.83 9.07
N SER A 202 34.80 2.99 8.04
CA SER A 202 33.66 2.32 7.41
C SER A 202 32.83 1.45 8.35
N SER A 203 33.38 1.03 9.51
CA SER A 203 32.66 0.24 10.50
C SER A 203 31.36 0.92 10.96
N HIS A 204 31.37 2.25 11.09
CA HIS A 204 30.20 3.04 11.48
C HIS A 204 29.03 2.87 10.50
N LEU A 205 29.33 2.73 9.21
CA LEU A 205 28.32 2.52 8.18
C LEU A 205 27.69 1.13 8.29
N HIS A 206 28.49 0.11 8.61
CA HIS A 206 28.00 -1.25 8.83
C HIS A 206 27.09 -1.33 10.05
N VAL A 207 27.48 -0.71 11.17
CA VAL A 207 26.65 -0.61 12.38
C VAL A 207 25.32 0.09 12.07
N ALA A 208 25.37 1.21 11.34
CA ALA A 208 24.16 1.92 10.92
C ALA A 208 23.22 1.06 10.06
N GLY A 209 23.77 0.31 9.10
CA GLY A 209 23.00 -0.60 8.27
C GLY A 209 22.34 -1.72 9.09
N MET A 210 23.06 -2.30 10.05
CA MET A 210 22.53 -3.34 10.94
C MET A 210 21.40 -2.82 11.83
N ILE A 211 21.56 -1.63 12.40
CA ILE A 211 20.54 -1.00 13.26
C ILE A 211 19.28 -0.66 12.46
N LEU A 212 19.43 -0.01 11.30
CA LEU A 212 18.28 0.32 10.45
C LEU A 212 17.55 -0.95 10.00
N GLN A 213 18.28 -1.99 9.60
CA GLN A 213 17.68 -3.26 9.20
C GLN A 213 16.94 -3.94 10.35
N ALA A 214 17.48 -3.89 11.58
CA ALA A 214 16.81 -4.42 12.76
C ALA A 214 15.50 -3.67 13.08
N ILE A 215 15.51 -2.33 12.98
CA ILE A 215 14.34 -1.49 13.25
C ILE A 215 13.25 -1.67 12.18
N THR A 216 13.64 -1.69 10.90
CA THR A 216 12.73 -1.58 9.76
C THR A 216 12.38 -2.91 9.11
N ASN A 217 13.07 -4.01 9.43
CA ASN A 217 12.90 -5.31 8.78
C ASN A 217 13.12 -5.30 7.25
N VAL A 218 13.81 -4.28 6.74
CA VAL A 218 14.11 -4.11 5.31
C VAL A 218 15.61 -4.01 5.13
N ARG A 219 16.12 -4.64 4.07
CA ARG A 219 17.54 -4.58 3.75
C ARG A 219 17.95 -3.15 3.45
N ALA A 220 18.93 -2.66 4.20
CA ALA A 220 19.45 -1.32 4.05
C ALA A 220 20.25 -1.14 2.75
N THR A 221 20.07 0.00 2.08
CA THR A 221 20.79 0.37 0.85
C THR A 221 21.84 1.43 1.15
N ALA A 222 23.10 1.14 0.85
CA ALA A 222 24.20 2.09 1.03
C ALA A 222 24.30 3.03 -0.17
N HIS A 223 24.56 4.31 0.08
CA HIS A 223 24.71 5.32 -0.98
C HIS A 223 26.10 5.93 -0.99
N GLU A 224 26.59 6.17 -2.20
CA GLU A 224 27.84 6.88 -2.47
C GLU A 224 27.61 8.39 -2.53
N THR A 225 28.65 9.12 -2.13
CA THR A 225 28.64 10.58 -2.18
C THR A 225 28.82 11.07 -3.62
N GLN A 226 27.92 11.95 -4.08
CA GLN A 226 27.98 12.52 -5.44
C GLN A 226 28.92 13.74 -5.56
N LYS A 227 29.07 14.53 -4.49
CA LYS A 227 29.84 15.80 -4.51
C LYS A 227 31.01 15.74 -3.54
N SER A 228 32.16 16.23 -3.97
CA SER A 228 33.34 16.39 -3.12
C SER A 228 33.30 17.76 -2.43
N VAL A 229 33.46 17.78 -1.10
CA VAL A 229 33.45 19.03 -0.31
C VAL A 229 34.60 18.96 0.71
N ALA A 230 35.67 19.69 0.42
CA ALA A 230 36.91 19.65 1.20
C ALA A 230 36.70 20.11 2.66
N ALA A 231 35.80 21.06 2.92
CA ALA A 231 35.52 21.56 4.27
C ALA A 231 35.00 20.48 5.23
N PHE A 232 34.36 19.43 4.70
CA PHE A 232 33.86 18.30 5.48
C PHE A 232 34.73 17.05 5.33
N GLY A 233 35.85 17.12 4.60
CA GLY A 233 36.69 15.96 4.30
C GLY A 233 36.05 14.92 3.36
N ILE A 234 34.92 15.25 2.74
CA ILE A 234 34.13 14.31 1.92
C ILE A 234 34.69 14.23 0.51
N ARG A 235 34.94 13.01 0.02
CA ARG A 235 35.34 12.73 -1.37
C ARG A 235 34.19 12.07 -2.14
N ALA A 236 34.09 12.37 -3.43
CA ALA A 236 33.11 11.71 -4.30
C ALA A 236 33.40 10.20 -4.41
N GLY A 237 32.36 9.38 -4.46
CA GLY A 237 32.45 7.91 -4.54
C GLY A 237 32.62 7.18 -3.19
N GLN A 238 32.69 7.89 -2.07
CA GLN A 238 32.72 7.26 -0.74
C GLN A 238 31.30 6.94 -0.24
N HIS A 239 31.10 5.76 0.35
CA HIS A 239 29.84 5.40 1.01
C HIS A 239 29.71 6.11 2.36
N LEU A 240 28.63 6.89 2.53
CA LEU A 240 28.46 7.76 3.70
C LEU A 240 27.08 7.68 4.34
N SER A 241 26.08 7.17 3.60
CA SER A 241 24.72 7.06 4.09
C SER A 241 24.09 5.72 3.77
N VAL A 242 23.05 5.42 4.53
CA VAL A 242 22.23 4.22 4.39
C VAL A 242 20.75 4.60 4.43
N THR A 243 19.96 3.99 3.56
CA THR A 243 18.51 4.21 3.47
C THR A 243 17.74 2.89 3.48
N CYS A 244 16.63 2.86 4.21
CA CYS A 244 15.61 1.82 4.11
C CYS A 244 14.30 2.45 3.62
N GLU A 245 13.67 1.85 2.61
CA GLU A 245 12.33 2.22 2.16
C GLU A 245 11.31 1.18 2.61
N LEU A 246 10.30 1.63 3.36
CA LEU A 246 9.23 0.80 3.89
C LEU A 246 7.94 1.02 3.11
N ARG A 247 7.25 -0.08 2.79
CA ARG A 247 5.93 -0.10 2.14
C ARG A 247 5.06 -1.19 2.76
N GLY A 248 3.75 -1.08 2.59
CA GLY A 248 2.81 -2.11 3.04
C GLY A 248 2.83 -2.33 4.56
N GLU A 249 2.89 -3.59 4.96
CA GLU A 249 2.80 -4.01 6.36
C GLU A 249 3.95 -3.47 7.24
N ASP A 250 5.20 -3.58 6.78
CA ASP A 250 6.39 -3.12 7.54
C ASP A 250 6.34 -1.62 7.86
N MET A 251 5.78 -0.82 6.95
CA MET A 251 5.60 0.62 7.14
C MET A 251 4.67 0.93 8.32
N TYR A 252 3.52 0.27 8.39
CA TYR A 252 2.55 0.49 9.46
C TYR A 252 3.04 -0.05 10.80
N HIS A 253 3.75 -1.19 10.81
CA HIS A 253 4.39 -1.70 12.03
C HIS A 253 5.46 -0.75 12.55
N PHE A 254 6.29 -0.20 11.67
CA PHE A 254 7.29 0.81 12.03
C PHE A 254 6.63 2.06 12.64
N LEU A 255 5.58 2.58 12.02
CA LEU A 255 4.87 3.76 12.51
C LEU A 255 4.17 3.51 13.85
N SER A 256 3.51 2.36 14.04
CA SER A 256 2.87 2.02 15.31
C SER A 256 3.92 1.92 16.42
N LYS A 257 5.04 1.24 16.18
CA LYS A 257 6.16 1.16 17.13
C LYS A 257 6.72 2.54 17.48
N LEU A 258 6.88 3.39 16.47
CA LEU A 258 7.41 4.73 16.63
C LEU A 258 6.49 5.62 17.47
N VAL A 259 5.18 5.58 17.23
CA VAL A 259 4.18 6.38 17.96
C VAL A 259 3.92 5.83 19.37
N ASP A 260 3.71 4.52 19.49
CA ASP A 260 3.26 3.91 20.74
C ASP A 260 4.41 3.69 21.75
N VAL A 261 5.62 3.40 21.26
CA VAL A 261 6.75 2.98 22.10
C VAL A 261 7.88 4.00 22.13
N VAL A 262 8.35 4.45 20.96
CA VAL A 262 9.58 5.26 20.90
C VAL A 262 9.32 6.70 21.30
N MET A 263 8.35 7.38 20.67
CA MET A 263 8.05 8.79 20.92
C MET A 263 7.78 9.11 22.41
N PRO A 264 6.98 8.33 23.16
CA PRO A 264 6.72 8.59 24.57
C PRO A 264 7.93 8.37 25.48
N LYS A 265 8.90 7.53 25.08
CA LYS A 265 10.14 7.29 25.84
C LYS A 265 11.14 8.44 25.72
N ILE A 266 11.00 9.33 24.73
CA ILE A 266 11.94 10.43 24.53
C ILE A 266 11.74 11.51 25.59
N LYS A 267 12.78 11.74 26.39
CA LYS A 267 12.78 12.79 27.42
C LYS A 267 12.68 14.18 26.80
N ASP A 268 11.84 15.04 27.39
CA ASP A 268 11.63 16.44 27.01
C ASP A 268 11.22 16.65 25.54
N TRP A 269 10.59 15.64 24.92
CA TRP A 269 10.16 15.71 23.54
C TRP A 269 8.81 16.41 23.39
N ARG A 270 8.81 17.54 22.68
CA ARG A 270 7.61 18.37 22.46
C ARG A 270 6.77 17.93 21.25
N GLY A 271 7.32 17.04 20.42
CA GLY A 271 6.71 16.60 19.17
C GLY A 271 7.50 16.99 17.92
N VAL A 272 6.89 16.80 16.75
CA VAL A 272 7.41 17.21 15.44
C VAL A 272 7.14 18.69 15.20
N LYS A 273 8.07 19.38 14.54
CA LYS A 273 7.90 20.81 14.24
C LYS A 273 6.75 21.02 13.25
N GLY A 274 5.81 21.91 13.57
CA GLY A 274 4.67 22.25 12.72
C GLY A 274 5.03 22.94 11.40
N SER A 275 6.29 23.40 11.25
CA SER A 275 6.81 23.96 10.00
C SER A 275 7.44 22.92 9.07
N THR A 276 7.43 21.65 9.45
CA THR A 276 7.93 20.56 8.59
C THR A 276 6.99 20.38 7.40
N GLY A 277 7.57 20.17 6.21
CA GLY A 277 6.87 19.84 4.99
C GLY A 277 7.63 20.27 3.73
N ASP A 278 7.33 19.62 2.60
CA ASP A 278 7.91 19.90 1.29
C ASP A 278 6.91 20.57 0.32
N SER A 279 5.81 21.09 0.85
CA SER A 279 4.66 21.65 0.14
C SER A 279 3.94 20.66 -0.79
N SER A 280 4.28 19.37 -0.69
CA SER A 280 3.75 18.30 -1.53
C SER A 280 3.10 17.19 -0.71
N GLY A 281 2.98 17.35 0.61
CA GLY A 281 2.39 16.36 1.50
C GLY A 281 3.38 15.34 2.07
N ASN A 282 4.69 15.55 1.94
CA ASN A 282 5.69 14.72 2.61
C ASN A 282 6.21 15.43 3.86
N LEU A 283 6.35 14.69 4.95
CA LEU A 283 6.77 15.22 6.24
C LEU A 283 8.04 14.51 6.71
N ALA A 284 9.01 15.27 7.23
CA ALA A 284 10.29 14.75 7.67
C ALA A 284 10.67 15.23 9.08
N PHE A 285 11.18 14.31 9.89
CA PHE A 285 11.74 14.63 11.20
C PHE A 285 12.94 13.73 11.50
N GLY A 286 13.78 14.15 12.44
CA GLY A 286 15.01 13.46 12.81
C GLY A 286 15.01 12.98 14.25
N PHE A 287 15.72 11.89 14.48
CA PHE A 287 16.05 11.35 15.78
C PHE A 287 17.56 11.37 16.00
N THR A 288 17.97 11.66 17.23
CA THR A 288 19.37 11.54 17.66
C THR A 288 19.73 10.07 17.89
N GLY A 289 21.04 9.74 17.95
CA GLY A 289 21.47 8.36 18.19
C GLY A 289 20.94 7.76 19.50
N GLU A 290 20.84 8.59 20.55
CA GLU A 290 20.23 8.20 21.83
C GLU A 290 18.74 7.85 21.69
N GLN A 291 18.01 8.57 20.84
CA GLN A 291 16.59 8.31 20.58
C GLN A 291 16.40 7.05 19.73
N VAL A 292 17.32 6.78 18.80
CA VAL A 292 17.32 5.54 18.01
C VAL A 292 17.59 4.31 18.88
N ALA A 293 18.36 4.46 19.97
CA ALA A 293 18.58 3.36 20.91
C ALA A 293 17.32 2.94 21.69
N LEU A 294 16.27 3.77 21.71
CA LEU A 294 15.00 3.48 22.39
C LEU A 294 14.08 2.52 21.61
N PHE A 295 14.43 2.16 20.37
CA PHE A 295 13.70 1.16 19.62
C PHE A 295 13.85 -0.21 20.29
N PRO A 296 12.76 -0.98 20.48
CA PRO A 296 12.81 -2.29 21.14
C PRO A 296 13.84 -3.26 20.56
N GLU A 297 14.04 -3.25 19.24
CA GLU A 297 14.99 -4.15 18.58
C GLU A 297 16.46 -3.79 18.88
N VAL A 298 16.72 -2.52 19.15
CA VAL A 298 18.06 -2.01 19.50
C VAL A 298 18.29 -2.12 21.00
N GLU A 299 17.27 -1.81 21.82
CA GLU A 299 17.33 -1.86 23.28
C GLU A 299 17.73 -3.26 23.79
N VAL A 300 17.17 -4.33 23.22
CA VAL A 300 17.47 -5.72 23.63
C VAL A 300 18.92 -6.12 23.33
N ASN A 301 19.49 -5.62 22.23
CA ASN A 301 20.83 -5.97 21.77
C ASN A 301 21.80 -4.80 21.90
N TYR A 302 21.54 -3.86 22.81
CA TYR A 302 22.32 -2.62 22.91
C TYR A 302 23.81 -2.88 23.13
N ASP A 303 24.14 -3.84 24.00
CA ASP A 303 25.51 -4.20 24.35
C ASP A 303 26.30 -4.85 23.21
N MET A 304 25.61 -5.34 22.16
CA MET A 304 26.25 -5.91 20.97
C MET A 304 26.79 -4.83 20.03
N TYR A 305 26.32 -3.59 20.15
CA TYR A 305 26.77 -2.48 19.33
C TYR A 305 27.92 -1.73 20.01
N PRO A 306 28.97 -1.34 19.28
CA PRO A 306 30.04 -0.56 19.86
C PRO A 306 29.54 0.78 20.43
N PRO A 307 30.10 1.25 21.55
CA PRO A 307 29.67 2.49 22.18
C PRO A 307 29.88 3.67 21.24
N LYS A 308 28.93 4.62 21.25
CA LYS A 308 28.93 5.85 20.42
C LYS A 308 28.88 5.63 18.90
N MET A 309 28.62 4.41 18.43
CA MET A 309 28.45 4.13 17.00
C MET A 309 26.99 4.09 16.53
N ILE A 310 26.02 4.19 17.45
CA ILE A 310 24.59 4.24 17.10
C ILE A 310 24.32 5.58 16.39
N PRO A 311 23.89 5.55 15.12
CA PRO A 311 23.69 6.78 14.37
C PRO A 311 22.32 7.40 14.68
N GLY A 312 22.21 8.71 14.44
CA GLY A 312 20.89 9.33 14.29
C GLY A 312 20.21 8.91 12.98
N CYS A 313 18.91 9.14 12.86
CA CYS A 313 18.18 8.88 11.61
C CYS A 313 17.17 9.98 11.31
N HIS A 314 16.83 10.11 10.03
CA HIS A 314 15.78 10.96 9.52
C HIS A 314 14.66 10.07 8.99
N VAL A 315 13.46 10.27 9.49
CA VAL A 315 12.25 9.60 9.04
C VAL A 315 11.48 10.55 8.14
N MET A 316 11.29 10.12 6.90
CA MET A 316 10.49 10.81 5.88
C MET A 316 9.22 10.01 5.64
N ILE A 317 8.09 10.59 5.96
CA ILE A 317 6.77 9.99 5.76
C ILE A 317 6.19 10.57 4.48
N HIS A 318 5.96 9.70 3.52
CA HIS A 318 5.36 10.05 2.24
C HIS A 318 3.88 9.72 2.27
N THR A 319 3.06 10.71 1.98
CA THR A 319 1.60 10.56 1.97
C THR A 319 1.04 10.83 0.58
N SER A 320 -0.17 10.34 0.31
CA SER A 320 -0.90 10.65 -0.91
C SER A 320 -1.50 12.06 -0.92
N ALA A 321 -1.34 12.82 0.18
CA ALA A 321 -1.78 14.20 0.25
C ALA A 321 -1.01 15.04 -0.78
N SER A 322 -1.66 16.06 -1.33
CA SER A 322 -0.99 17.02 -2.24
C SER A 322 -0.53 18.30 -1.52
N ASN A 323 -0.71 18.37 -0.19
CA ASN A 323 -0.43 19.55 0.61
C ASN A 323 -0.03 19.16 2.05
N ASP A 324 0.83 19.95 2.68
CA ASP A 324 1.41 19.64 3.99
C ASP A 324 0.41 19.77 5.13
N ARG A 325 -0.58 20.66 4.99
CA ARG A 325 -1.71 20.74 5.93
C ARG A 325 -2.46 19.42 6.01
N ASP A 326 -2.75 18.80 4.87
CA ASP A 326 -3.53 17.57 4.80
C ASP A 326 -2.72 16.40 5.38
N ALA A 327 -1.43 16.33 5.05
CA ALA A 327 -0.50 15.35 5.61
C ALA A 327 -0.36 15.47 7.14
N ARG A 328 -0.24 16.69 7.69
CA ARG A 328 -0.12 16.88 9.15
C ARG A 328 -1.36 16.45 9.89
N VAL A 329 -2.55 16.72 9.36
CA VAL A 329 -3.80 16.29 9.99
C VAL A 329 -3.87 14.77 10.02
N LEU A 330 -3.54 14.10 8.92
CA LEU A 330 -3.46 12.63 8.87
C LEU A 330 -2.50 12.09 9.94
N LEU A 331 -1.29 12.63 10.02
CA LEU A 331 -0.30 12.19 11.01
C LEU A 331 -0.69 12.51 12.45
N THR A 332 -1.40 13.61 12.68
CA THR A 332 -1.94 13.96 14.00
C THR A 332 -2.99 12.94 14.44
N GLN A 333 -3.87 12.52 13.53
CA GLN A 333 -4.86 11.46 13.80
C GLN A 333 -4.17 10.12 14.11
N MET A 334 -3.06 9.81 13.43
CA MET A 334 -2.24 8.63 13.69
C MET A 334 -1.40 8.71 14.97
N GLY A 335 -1.51 9.79 15.75
CA GLY A 335 -0.88 9.92 17.07
C GLY A 335 0.47 10.64 17.07
N ILE A 336 0.88 11.28 15.98
CA ILE A 336 2.12 12.09 15.95
C ILE A 336 1.82 13.51 16.48
N PRO A 337 2.43 13.93 17.61
CA PRO A 337 2.24 15.27 18.13
C PRO A 337 3.03 16.30 17.31
N PHE A 338 2.42 17.46 17.07
CA PHE A 338 3.08 18.60 16.43
C PHE A 338 3.15 19.82 17.36
N TYR A 339 4.24 20.58 17.31
CA TYR A 339 4.43 21.81 18.09
C TYR A 339 4.87 23.00 17.23
N GLY A 340 4.61 24.21 17.73
CA GLY A 340 5.03 25.47 17.10
C GLY A 340 4.06 25.96 16.03
N LYS A 341 4.55 26.85 15.14
CA LYS A 341 3.72 27.48 14.12
C LYS A 341 3.49 26.53 12.94
N PHE A 342 2.23 26.32 12.58
CA PHE A 342 1.85 25.61 11.37
C PHE A 342 2.08 26.50 10.14
N VAL A 343 2.94 26.03 9.23
CA VAL A 343 3.16 26.64 7.90
C VAL A 343 2.32 25.90 6.89
N ASN A 344 1.64 26.59 5.96
CA ASN A 344 0.87 25.93 4.91
C ASN A 344 1.72 25.54 3.72
#